data_AF-A0A2R7QEB7-F1
#
_entry.id   AF-A0A2R7QEB7-F1
#
_cell.length_a   1.000
_cell.length_b   1.000
_cell.length_c   1.000
_cell.angle_alpha   90.00
_cell.angle_beta   90.00
_cell.angle_gamma   90.00
#
_symmetry.space_group_name_H-M   'P 1'
#
loop_
_entity.id
_entity.type
_entity.pdbx_description
1 polymer ?
#
loop_
_entity_poly.entity_id
_entity_poly.type
_entity_poly.pdbx_seq_one_letter_code
_entity_poly.pdbx_strand_id
1 'polypeptide(L)'
;MDHPGRRPPFDVYLPVPGEPPPQRVSHLAPGEVVVVTGASPGGCAESIAFDDHGPRWANTALQQVLGELNTRGLPFQYQPHDPEGPAALMAWWQETGQLASSYRQFSWQGPGQWLLTRIELPQRGVLGWDGPRPFGQ
;
A
#
# COMPACT_ATOMS: atom_id res chain seq x y z
N MET A 1 -12.00 0.69 -0.76
CA MET A 1 -11.73 -0.06 -2.01
C MET A 1 -12.44 -1.39 -1.90
N ASP A 2 -13.25 -1.74 -2.91
CA ASP A 2 -13.63 -3.14 -3.09
C ASP A 2 -12.38 -3.89 -3.54
N HIS A 3 -12.11 -5.02 -2.92
CA HIS A 3 -10.92 -5.83 -3.19
C HIS A 3 -11.36 -7.07 -3.98
N PRO A 4 -11.67 -6.94 -5.28
CA PRO A 4 -12.13 -8.06 -6.09
C PRO A 4 -11.08 -9.17 -6.11
N GLY A 5 -11.53 -10.42 -6.17
CA GLY A 5 -10.64 -11.57 -6.17
C GLY A 5 -10.10 -11.96 -4.80
N ARG A 6 -10.31 -11.16 -3.74
CA ARG A 6 -9.75 -11.46 -2.42
C ARG A 6 -10.85 -12.01 -1.50
N ARG A 7 -10.59 -13.15 -0.86
CA ARG A 7 -11.57 -13.84 0.01
C ARG A 7 -11.63 -13.15 1.38
N PRO A 8 -12.77 -12.58 1.79
CA PRO A 8 -12.97 -12.14 3.17
C PRO A 8 -13.13 -13.33 4.12
N PRO A 9 -12.81 -13.18 5.43
CA PRO A 9 -12.26 -11.98 6.05
C PRO A 9 -10.77 -11.78 5.69
N PHE A 10 -10.34 -10.52 5.67
CA PHE A 10 -8.92 -10.19 5.58
C PHE A 10 -8.22 -10.52 6.90
N ASP A 11 -6.94 -10.87 6.81
CA ASP A 11 -6.07 -10.98 7.97
C ASP A 11 -5.77 -9.56 8.48
N VAL A 12 -6.26 -9.25 9.69
CA VAL A 12 -6.20 -7.92 10.30
C VAL A 12 -5.47 -8.03 11.63
N TYR A 13 -4.45 -7.20 11.78
CA TYR A 13 -3.78 -6.99 13.05
C TYR A 13 -4.33 -5.74 13.72
N LEU A 14 -4.80 -5.92 14.96
CA LEU A 14 -5.24 -4.86 15.85
C LEU A 14 -4.17 -4.64 16.92
N PRO A 15 -3.68 -3.40 17.11
CA PRO A 15 -2.64 -3.11 18.08
C PRO A 15 -3.15 -3.27 19.51
N VAL A 16 -2.24 -3.59 20.42
CA VAL A 16 -2.57 -3.52 21.86
C VAL A 16 -2.63 -2.06 22.31
N PRO A 17 -3.39 -1.72 23.37
CA PRO A 17 -3.46 -0.36 23.86
C PRO A 17 -2.06 0.21 24.19
N GLY A 18 -1.76 1.38 23.61
CA GLY A 18 -0.47 2.07 23.80
C GLY A 18 0.64 1.64 22.84
N GLU A 19 0.40 0.67 21.95
CA GLU A 19 1.38 0.28 20.95
C GLU A 19 1.56 1.37 19.88
N PRO A 20 2.81 1.82 19.62
CA PRO A 20 3.07 2.84 18.62
C PRO A 20 2.87 2.27 17.21
N PRO A 21 2.42 3.08 16.24
CA PRO A 21 2.32 2.63 14.86
C PRO A 21 3.71 2.29 14.29
N PRO A 22 3.79 1.27 13.43
CA PRO A 22 5.04 0.89 12.80
C PRO A 22 5.56 1.98 11.86
N GLN A 23 6.84 1.88 11.51
CA GLN A 23 7.37 2.56 10.34
C GLN A 23 6.58 2.12 9.10
N ARG A 24 6.24 3.07 8.22
CA ARG A 24 5.34 2.83 7.09
C ARG A 24 5.61 3.76 5.93
N VAL A 25 5.26 3.31 4.73
CA VAL A 25 5.25 4.15 3.54
C VAL A 25 4.03 5.07 3.61
N SER A 26 4.25 6.37 3.68
CA SER A 26 3.20 7.36 3.93
C SER A 26 2.57 7.85 2.62
N HIS A 27 3.35 8.56 1.81
CA HIS A 27 2.89 9.26 0.61
C HIS A 27 4.04 9.43 -0.40
N LEU A 28 3.70 9.98 -1.56
CA LEU A 28 4.67 10.33 -2.59
C LEU A 28 4.81 11.85 -2.66
N ALA A 29 6.04 12.33 -2.55
CA ALA A 29 6.43 13.67 -2.94
C ALA A 29 7.06 13.62 -4.34
N PRO A 30 7.22 14.75 -5.05
CA PRO A 30 7.87 14.76 -6.35
C PRO A 30 9.27 14.12 -6.28
N GLY A 31 9.50 13.03 -7.01
CA GLY A 31 10.77 12.29 -6.99
C GLY A 31 11.08 11.51 -5.71
N GLU A 32 10.17 11.46 -4.73
CA GLU A 32 10.46 10.84 -3.43
C GLU A 32 9.30 9.99 -2.89
N VAL A 33 9.65 8.82 -2.37
CA VAL A 33 8.77 8.02 -1.51
C VAL A 33 9.05 8.41 -0.06
N VAL A 34 8.02 8.87 0.66
CA VAL A 34 8.16 9.30 2.05
C VAL A 34 7.79 8.16 2.99
N VAL A 35 8.74 7.75 3.82
CA VAL A 35 8.59 6.76 4.89
C VAL A 35 8.58 7.48 6.23
N VAL A 36 7.62 7.16 7.10
CA VAL A 36 7.48 7.82 8.40
C VAL A 36 7.48 6.80 9.53
N THR A 37 7.97 7.22 10.70
CA THR A 37 7.92 6.44 11.95
C THR A 37 7.08 7.19 13.00
N GLY A 38 6.23 6.47 13.73
CA GLY A 38 5.47 7.02 14.85
C GLY A 38 4.12 7.65 14.50
N ALA A 39 3.46 8.17 15.54
CA ALA A 39 2.04 8.56 15.54
C ALA A 39 1.77 10.06 15.32
N SER A 40 2.79 10.92 15.40
CA SER A 40 2.63 12.38 15.53
C SER A 40 3.31 13.15 14.39
N PRO A 41 2.86 14.38 14.09
CA PRO A 41 3.64 15.30 13.26
C PRO A 41 4.94 15.61 14.01
N GLY A 42 6.09 15.22 13.45
CA GLY A 42 7.40 15.24 14.13
C GLY A 42 8.09 13.88 14.22
N GLY A 43 7.41 12.80 13.77
CA GLY A 43 8.09 11.55 13.47
C GLY A 43 9.23 11.75 12.46
N CYS A 44 10.30 10.96 12.59
CA CYS A 44 11.38 10.98 11.61
C CYS A 44 10.81 10.54 10.26
N ALA A 45 11.01 11.38 9.24
CA ALA A 45 10.66 11.08 7.86
C ALA A 45 11.95 10.79 7.09
N GLU A 46 11.95 9.68 6.37
CA GLU A 46 12.98 9.31 5.41
C GLU A 46 12.39 9.48 4.01
N SER A 47 13.10 10.20 3.15
CA SER A 47 12.78 10.32 1.73
C SER A 47 13.65 9.38 0.92
N ILE A 48 13.05 8.55 0.09
CA ILE A 48 13.74 7.65 -0.83
C ILE A 48 13.52 8.15 -2.25
N ALA A 49 14.60 8.57 -2.91
CA ALA A 49 14.53 9.11 -4.25
C ALA A 49 14.17 8.04 -5.30
N PHE A 50 13.42 8.43 -6.33
CA PHE A 50 13.16 7.62 -7.53
C PHE A 50 13.10 8.52 -8.77
N ASP A 51 13.21 7.91 -9.95
CA ASP A 51 13.03 8.61 -11.23
C ASP A 51 11.53 8.91 -11.46
N ASP A 52 11.11 10.16 -11.33
CA ASP A 52 9.70 10.59 -11.42
C ASP A 52 9.25 10.96 -12.84
N HIS A 53 9.66 10.17 -13.82
CA HIS A 53 9.24 10.33 -15.20
C HIS A 53 8.01 9.47 -15.54
N GLY A 54 6.99 10.13 -16.09
CA GLY A 54 5.78 9.49 -16.59
C GLY A 54 4.71 9.22 -15.52
N PRO A 55 3.61 8.55 -15.89
CA PRO A 55 2.53 8.25 -14.95
C PRO A 55 2.97 7.26 -13.87
N ARG A 56 2.64 7.55 -12.60
CA ARG A 56 3.06 6.75 -11.42
C ARG A 56 2.68 5.27 -11.51
N TRP A 57 1.51 4.96 -12.07
CA TRP A 57 1.03 3.58 -12.24
C TRP A 57 1.83 2.77 -13.28
N ALA A 58 2.57 3.42 -14.17
CA ALA A 58 3.45 2.80 -15.17
C ALA A 58 4.94 3.02 -14.89
N ASN A 59 5.28 3.70 -13.81
CA ASN A 59 6.66 4.04 -13.48
C ASN A 59 7.37 2.83 -12.85
N THR A 60 8.26 2.19 -13.62
CA THR A 60 9.01 1.01 -13.17
C THR A 60 9.98 1.32 -12.02
N ALA A 61 10.58 2.51 -11.98
CA ALA A 61 11.48 2.91 -10.89
C ALA A 61 10.70 3.02 -9.57
N LEU A 62 9.53 3.65 -9.60
CA LEU A 62 8.64 3.72 -8.45
C LEU A 62 8.17 2.32 -8.02
N GLN A 63 7.78 1.47 -8.97
CA GLN A 63 7.37 0.09 -8.68
C GLN A 63 8.48 -0.71 -7.99
N GLN A 64 9.73 -0.55 -8.44
CA GLN A 64 10.89 -1.20 -7.81
C GLN A 64 11.07 -0.73 -6.36
N VAL A 65 11.06 0.59 -6.13
CA VAL A 65 11.21 1.15 -4.77
C VAL A 65 10.10 0.66 -3.84
N LEU A 66 8.82 0.75 -4.26
CA LEU A 66 7.71 0.27 -3.43
C LEU A 66 7.75 -1.26 -3.24
N GLY A 67 8.16 -2.01 -4.26
CA GLY A 67 8.37 -3.46 -4.17
C GLY A 67 9.42 -3.83 -3.12
N GLU A 68 10.57 -3.15 -3.11
CA GLU A 68 11.60 -3.36 -2.10
C GLU A 68 11.11 -3.04 -0.68
N LEU A 69 10.37 -1.94 -0.50
CA LEU A 69 9.79 -1.58 0.79
C LEU A 69 8.79 -2.64 1.26
N ASN A 70 8.00 -3.21 0.35
CA ASN A 70 7.11 -4.33 0.65
C ASN A 70 7.89 -5.58 1.10
N THR A 71 8.99 -5.92 0.41
CA THR A 71 9.86 -7.05 0.79
C THR A 71 10.51 -6.84 2.16
N ARG A 72 10.84 -5.60 2.52
CA ARG A 72 11.31 -5.24 3.87
C ARG A 72 10.20 -5.27 4.92
N GLY A 73 8.95 -5.51 4.51
CA GLY A 73 7.79 -5.66 5.37
C GLY A 73 7.14 -4.36 5.80
N LEU A 74 7.47 -3.23 5.18
CA LEU A 74 6.86 -1.95 5.50
C LEU A 74 5.41 -1.92 4.98
N PRO A 75 4.44 -1.55 5.82
CA PRO A 75 3.08 -1.35 5.39
C PRO A 75 2.90 -0.02 4.64
N PHE A 76 1.90 0.03 3.78
CA PHE A 76 1.54 1.20 2.97
C PHE A 76 0.34 1.90 3.58
N GLN A 77 0.47 3.18 3.90
CA GLN A 77 -0.61 3.96 4.51
C GLN A 77 -1.75 4.15 3.51
N TYR A 78 -2.94 3.73 3.91
CA TYR A 78 -4.17 4.01 3.19
C TYR A 78 -4.52 5.49 3.29
N GLN A 79 -4.70 6.12 2.14
CA GLN A 79 -5.12 7.50 2.02
C GLN A 79 -6.34 7.55 1.08
N PRO A 80 -7.57 7.68 1.61
CA PRO A 80 -8.78 7.56 0.79
C PRO A 80 -8.92 8.65 -0.29
N HIS A 81 -8.23 9.77 -0.13
CA HIS A 81 -8.27 10.91 -1.05
C HIS A 81 -7.05 10.98 -1.98
N ASP A 82 -6.17 9.98 -1.96
CA ASP A 82 -4.96 9.94 -2.79
C ASP A 82 -5.00 8.67 -3.68
N PRO A 83 -5.66 8.74 -4.86
CA PRO A 83 -5.80 7.59 -5.76
C PRO A 83 -4.48 7.19 -6.42
N GLU A 84 -3.44 8.02 -6.34
CA GLU A 84 -2.09 7.74 -6.85
C GLU A 84 -1.08 7.56 -5.70
N GLY A 85 -1.58 7.38 -4.48
CA GLY A 85 -0.77 7.13 -3.31
C GLY A 85 -0.21 5.70 -3.28
N PRO A 86 0.80 5.42 -2.44
CA PRO A 86 1.48 4.13 -2.43
C PRO A 86 0.54 2.92 -2.24
N ALA A 87 -0.42 2.99 -1.31
CA ALA A 87 -1.36 1.90 -1.08
C ALA A 87 -2.31 1.66 -2.28
N ALA A 88 -2.71 2.72 -3.00
CA ALA A 88 -3.54 2.62 -4.18
C ALA A 88 -2.77 2.00 -5.36
N LEU A 89 -1.50 2.40 -5.55
CA LEU A 89 -0.62 1.81 -6.55
C LEU A 89 -0.37 0.32 -6.30
N MET A 90 -0.13 -0.08 -5.04
CA MET A 90 0.03 -1.49 -4.67
C MET A 90 -1.24 -2.31 -4.99
N ALA A 91 -2.42 -1.78 -4.71
CA ALA A 91 -3.69 -2.41 -5.06
C ALA A 91 -3.84 -2.56 -6.58
N TRP A 92 -3.58 -1.48 -7.32
CA TRP A 92 -3.64 -1.43 -8.78
C TRP A 92 -2.69 -2.44 -9.42
N TRP A 93 -1.44 -2.52 -8.96
CA TRP A 93 -0.47 -3.47 -9.50
C TRP A 93 -0.84 -4.92 -9.20
N GLN A 94 -1.47 -5.24 -8.06
CA GLN A 94 -2.02 -6.59 -7.86
C GLN A 94 -3.17 -6.88 -8.84
N GLU A 95 -4.07 -5.93 -9.04
CA GLU A 95 -5.25 -6.10 -9.91
C GLU A 95 -4.89 -6.20 -11.39
N THR A 96 -3.79 -5.60 -11.79
CA THR A 96 -3.23 -5.68 -13.16
C THR A 96 -2.17 -6.77 -13.31
N GLY A 97 -1.90 -7.57 -12.27
CA GLY A 97 -0.96 -8.69 -12.31
C GLY A 97 0.52 -8.30 -12.30
N GLN A 98 0.83 -7.03 -12.03
CA GLN A 98 2.17 -6.47 -11.94
C GLN A 98 2.82 -6.68 -10.56
N LEU A 99 2.02 -6.94 -9.52
CA LEU A 99 2.52 -7.30 -8.18
C LEU A 99 2.21 -8.77 -7.88
N ALA A 100 3.27 -9.57 -7.69
CA ALA A 100 3.17 -11.01 -7.44
C ALA A 100 3.26 -11.39 -5.94
N SER A 101 3.07 -10.44 -5.03
CA SER A 101 3.10 -10.67 -3.58
C SER A 101 1.95 -9.96 -2.86
N SER A 102 1.61 -10.44 -1.67
CA SER A 102 0.74 -9.71 -0.74
C SER A 102 1.46 -8.47 -0.21
N TYR A 103 0.69 -7.50 0.29
CA TYR A 103 1.24 -6.34 0.98
C TYR A 103 0.41 -6.02 2.22
N ARG A 104 0.97 -5.23 3.14
CA ARG A 104 0.24 -4.76 4.33
C ARG A 104 -0.21 -3.33 4.12
N GLN A 105 -1.48 -3.08 4.38
CA GLN A 105 -2.06 -1.74 4.39
C GLN A 105 -2.16 -1.24 5.84
N PHE A 106 -1.64 -0.05 6.11
CA PHE A 106 -1.81 0.64 7.38
C PHE A 106 -2.99 1.60 7.30
N SER A 107 -3.89 1.60 8.29
CA SER A 107 -5.04 2.52 8.31
C SER A 107 -5.27 3.11 9.69
N TRP A 108 -5.41 4.43 9.78
CA TRP A 108 -5.90 5.10 10.97
C TRP A 108 -7.41 4.84 11.13
N GLN A 109 -7.82 4.45 12.33
CA GLN A 109 -9.23 4.30 12.73
C GLN A 109 -9.71 5.50 13.55
N GLY A 110 -8.77 6.25 14.13
CA GLY A 110 -9.02 7.42 14.96
C GLY A 110 -7.71 7.90 15.60
N PRO A 111 -7.77 8.91 16.49
CA PRO A 111 -6.60 9.40 17.21
C PRO A 111 -5.92 8.27 18.01
N GLY A 112 -4.67 7.96 17.69
CA GLY A 112 -3.90 6.91 18.35
C GLY A 112 -4.37 5.48 18.06
N GLN A 113 -5.39 5.30 17.22
CA GLN A 113 -5.93 4.00 16.85
C GLN A 113 -5.59 3.68 15.40
N TRP A 114 -4.85 2.60 15.19
CA TRP A 114 -4.44 2.14 13.87
C TRP A 114 -4.70 0.65 13.72
N LEU A 115 -4.65 0.14 12.50
CA LEU A 115 -4.65 -1.29 12.21
C LEU A 115 -3.75 -1.59 11.01
N LEU A 116 -3.38 -2.86 10.87
CA LEU A 116 -2.76 -3.38 9.65
C LEU A 116 -3.68 -4.42 9.03
N THR A 117 -3.94 -4.29 7.74
CA THR A 117 -4.66 -5.29 6.96
C THR A 117 -3.70 -5.91 5.98
N ARG A 118 -3.58 -7.24 5.98
CA ARG A 118 -2.84 -7.95 4.93
C ARG A 118 -3.75 -8.11 3.70
N ILE A 119 -3.32 -7.52 2.59
CA ILE A 119 -3.99 -7.59 1.31
C ILE A 119 -3.39 -8.74 0.50
N GLU A 120 -4.11 -9.86 0.49
CA GLU A 120 -3.71 -11.05 -0.26
C GLU A 120 -3.81 -10.84 -1.77
N LEU A 121 -3.11 -11.70 -2.51
CA LEU A 121 -3.26 -11.73 -3.97
C LEU A 121 -4.71 -12.10 -4.34
N PRO A 122 -5.27 -11.48 -5.39
CA PRO A 122 -6.54 -11.91 -5.92
C PRO A 122 -6.45 -13.33 -6.47
N GLN A 123 -7.49 -14.12 -6.25
CA GLN A 123 -7.64 -15.49 -6.71
C GLN A 123 -8.74 -15.56 -7.75
N ARG A 124 -8.46 -16.23 -8.87
CA ARG A 124 -9.42 -16.39 -9.96
C ARG A 124 -10.69 -17.10 -9.47
N GLY A 125 -11.85 -16.57 -9.85
CA GLY A 125 -13.17 -17.06 -9.46
C GLY A 125 -13.64 -16.61 -8.07
N VAL A 126 -12.82 -15.89 -7.29
CA VAL A 126 -13.26 -15.31 -6.02
C VAL A 126 -13.92 -13.95 -6.28
N LEU A 127 -15.11 -13.74 -5.73
CA LEU A 127 -15.89 -12.51 -5.92
C LEU A 127 -16.00 -12.04 -7.38
N GLY A 128 -16.09 -13.00 -8.32
CA GLY A 128 -16.23 -12.70 -9.76
C GLY A 128 -14.98 -12.14 -10.43
N TRP A 129 -13.79 -12.30 -9.84
CA TRP A 129 -12.54 -11.87 -10.48
C TRP A 129 -12.03 -12.92 -11.47
N ASP A 130 -11.99 -12.56 -12.76
CA ASP A 130 -11.62 -13.46 -13.87
C ASP A 130 -10.12 -13.49 -14.21
N GLY A 131 -9.34 -12.64 -13.55
CA GLY A 131 -7.91 -12.49 -13.79
C GLY A 131 -7.49 -11.01 -13.83
N PRO A 132 -6.19 -10.74 -14.03
CA PRO A 132 -5.67 -9.38 -14.11
C PRO A 132 -6.43 -8.55 -15.13
N ARG A 133 -6.87 -7.35 -14.73
CA ARG A 133 -7.55 -6.45 -15.66
C ARG A 133 -6.51 -5.69 -16.48
N PRO A 134 -6.56 -5.73 -17.83
CA PRO A 134 -5.71 -4.90 -18.65
C PRO A 134 -6.08 -3.43 -18.44
N PHE A 135 -5.10 -2.54 -18.66
CA PHE A 135 -5.30 -1.10 -18.57
C PHE A 135 -6.42 -0.62 -19.51
N GLY A 136 -7.38 0.15 -18.98
CA GLY A 136 -8.39 0.85 -19.77
C GLY A 136 -9.64 0.05 -20.17
N GLN A 137 -10.00 -1.02 -19.46
CA GLN A 137 -11.25 -1.77 -19.65
C GLN A 137 -12.20 -1.68 -18.45
#